data_AF-A0A521ZTV9-F1
#
_entry.id   AF-A0A521ZTV9-F1
#
_cell.length_a   1.000
_cell.length_b   1.000
_cell.length_c   1.000
_cell.angle_alpha   90.00
_cell.angle_beta   90.00
_cell.angle_gamma   90.00
#
_symmetry.space_group_name_H-M   'P 1'
#
loop_
_entity.id
_entity.type
_entity.pdbx_description
1 polymer ?
#
loop_
_entity_poly.entity_id
_entity_poly.type
_entity_poly.pdbx_seq_one_letter_code
_entity_poly.pdbx_strand_id
1 'polypeptide(L)'
;MKTLLTVTFVSALALSAFAQGKVTMNNLTTTLISTNTLAGGGTVGVTATNADGFYYALLTAASTVTSVDVNGQDLLTPTWTFTGGYGTNTIAPSGGRIASGTITTAAGWPLGVTNSYVIVGWASFLGHDWSGIASKLAGSRLFSNTWSGGGWPDGGFFGISPVAYGSVDSFGVSTYSLFGTVATAQGSPLTAGFTLYPVVPEPTSYALASMGGAALLIFRRKKESRR
;
A
#
# COMPACT_ATOMS: atom_id res chain seq x y z
N MET A 1 48.96 25.08 13.82
CA MET A 1 48.58 24.37 12.56
C MET A 1 47.76 23.11 12.78
N LYS A 2 48.11 22.22 13.73
CA LYS A 2 47.34 20.98 13.99
C LYS A 2 45.87 21.22 14.37
N THR A 3 45.59 22.23 15.19
CA THR A 3 44.24 22.59 15.66
C THR A 3 43.30 23.07 14.55
N LEU A 4 43.80 23.80 13.56
CA LEU A 4 42.99 24.24 12.41
C LEU A 4 42.55 23.05 11.55
N LEU A 5 43.43 22.07 11.33
CA LEU A 5 43.11 20.89 10.55
C LEU A 5 42.05 20.02 11.24
N THR A 6 42.10 19.93 12.57
CA THR A 6 41.10 19.19 13.36
C THR A 6 39.73 19.87 13.33
N VAL A 7 39.68 21.20 13.43
CA VAL A 7 38.41 21.95 13.34
C VAL A 7 37.78 21.79 11.97
N THR A 8 38.55 21.90 10.87
CA THR A 8 38.00 21.73 9.51
C THR A 8 37.45 20.32 9.26
N PHE A 9 38.12 19.27 9.78
CA PHE A 9 37.64 17.88 9.63
C PHE A 9 36.36 17.62 10.43
N VAL A 10 36.24 18.17 11.64
CA VAL A 10 35.04 18.05 12.46
C VAL A 10 33.86 18.84 11.86
N SER A 11 34.12 20.01 11.29
CA SER A 11 33.11 20.79 10.55
C SER A 11 32.60 20.06 9.30
N ALA A 12 33.49 19.38 8.57
CA ALA A 12 33.11 18.60 7.39
C ALA A 12 32.26 17.37 7.75
N LEU A 13 32.53 16.74 8.89
CA LEU A 13 31.69 15.65 9.41
C LEU A 13 30.31 16.14 9.89
N ALA A 14 30.21 17.35 10.44
CA ALA A 14 28.93 17.93 10.86
C ALA A 14 27.98 18.22 9.67
N LEU A 15 28.52 18.49 8.47
CA LEU A 15 27.71 18.67 7.25
C LEU A 15 27.12 17.35 6.71
N SER A 16 27.58 16.19 7.21
CA SER A 16 27.01 14.88 6.88
C SER A 16 25.87 14.45 7.80
N ALA A 17 25.38 15.35 8.67
CA ALA A 17 24.13 15.14 9.39
C ALA A 17 22.99 15.10 8.35
N PHE A 18 22.64 13.90 7.90
CA PHE A 18 21.50 13.66 7.01
C PHE A 18 20.24 14.22 7.69
N ALA A 19 19.82 15.42 7.31
CA ALA A 19 18.48 15.85 7.69
C ALA A 19 17.50 14.90 7.01
N GLN A 20 16.54 14.37 7.77
CA GLN A 20 15.55 13.45 7.25
C GLN A 20 14.37 14.24 6.70
N GLY A 21 13.94 13.89 5.50
CA GLY A 21 12.71 14.41 4.95
C GLY A 21 11.49 13.99 5.77
N LYS A 22 10.48 14.86 5.83
CA LYS A 22 9.15 14.53 6.34
C LYS A 22 8.15 14.40 5.20
N VAL A 23 7.23 13.45 5.32
CA VAL A 23 6.15 13.21 4.37
C VAL A 23 4.83 13.06 5.12
N THR A 24 3.72 13.45 4.52
CA THR A 24 2.37 13.18 5.06
C THR A 24 1.49 12.51 4.02
N MET A 25 0.70 11.51 4.46
CA MET A 25 -0.29 10.80 3.66
C MET A 25 -1.72 11.35 3.86
N ASN A 26 -1.88 12.50 4.50
CA ASN A 26 -3.20 13.06 4.74
C ASN A 26 -3.84 13.45 3.39
N ASN A 27 -4.92 12.78 3.02
CA ASN A 27 -5.60 13.02 1.76
C ASN A 27 -6.57 14.20 1.84
N LEU A 28 -7.01 14.69 0.68
CA LEU A 28 -7.94 15.80 0.54
C LEU A 28 -9.39 15.29 0.48
N THR A 29 -10.36 16.20 0.58
CA THR A 29 -11.79 15.88 0.38
C THR A 29 -12.09 15.38 -1.03
N THR A 30 -11.21 15.65 -2.00
CA THR A 30 -11.33 15.22 -3.40
C THR A 30 -10.57 13.92 -3.69
N THR A 31 -9.75 13.42 -2.77
CA THR A 31 -8.90 12.23 -2.96
C THR A 31 -9.26 11.10 -1.99
N LEU A 32 -10.56 10.88 -1.82
CA LEU A 32 -11.11 9.90 -0.88
C LEU A 32 -10.73 8.46 -1.25
N ILE A 33 -10.40 7.65 -0.24
CA ILE A 33 -10.13 6.22 -0.40
C ILE A 33 -11.43 5.45 -0.32
N SER A 34 -11.66 4.55 -1.28
CA SER A 34 -12.86 3.75 -1.37
C SER A 34 -12.58 2.26 -1.16
N THR A 35 -13.62 1.52 -0.82
CA THR A 35 -13.67 0.05 -0.91
C THR A 35 -14.59 -0.33 -2.05
N ASN A 36 -14.20 -1.32 -2.86
CA ASN A 36 -15.08 -1.92 -3.85
C ASN A 36 -15.62 -3.24 -3.30
N THR A 37 -16.90 -3.28 -2.93
CA THR A 37 -17.55 -4.52 -2.48
C THR A 37 -18.39 -5.17 -3.56
N LEU A 38 -18.36 -4.71 -4.82
CA LEU A 38 -19.21 -5.24 -5.89
C LEU A 38 -19.00 -6.75 -6.10
N ALA A 39 -17.75 -7.21 -5.99
CA ALA A 39 -17.42 -8.63 -6.07
C ALA A 39 -18.00 -9.48 -4.93
N GLY A 40 -18.26 -8.87 -3.77
CA GLY A 40 -18.97 -9.47 -2.63
C GLY A 40 -20.47 -9.15 -2.58
N GLY A 41 -21.04 -8.55 -3.63
CA GLY A 41 -22.46 -8.18 -3.71
C GLY A 41 -22.84 -6.87 -3.00
N GLY A 42 -21.87 -6.09 -2.51
CA GLY A 42 -22.11 -4.77 -1.92
C GLY A 42 -21.92 -3.60 -2.91
N THR A 43 -22.00 -2.36 -2.44
CA THR A 43 -21.80 -1.14 -3.25
C THR A 43 -20.40 -0.56 -3.09
N VAL A 44 -19.84 0.07 -4.14
CA VAL A 44 -18.62 0.88 -3.97
C VAL A 44 -18.92 2.03 -3.01
N GLY A 45 -18.07 2.20 -2.00
CA GLY A 45 -18.23 3.21 -0.97
C GLY A 45 -16.88 3.71 -0.48
N VAL A 46 -16.86 4.86 0.17
CA VAL A 46 -15.67 5.34 0.88
C VAL A 46 -15.30 4.37 2.02
N THR A 47 -14.02 4.30 2.36
CA THR A 47 -13.59 3.60 3.58
C THR A 47 -14.31 4.18 4.80
N ALA A 48 -14.61 3.30 5.76
CA ALA A 48 -15.58 3.53 6.82
C ALA A 48 -15.38 4.87 7.56
N THR A 49 -16.49 5.43 8.05
CA THR A 49 -16.49 6.62 8.91
C THR A 49 -16.06 6.31 10.33
N ASN A 50 -15.94 5.04 10.73
CA ASN A 50 -15.39 4.67 12.04
C ASN A 50 -13.87 4.71 11.98
N ALA A 51 -13.22 5.39 12.92
CA ALA A 51 -11.76 5.40 13.01
C ALA A 51 -11.19 3.98 13.09
N ASP A 52 -9.97 3.82 12.57
CA ASP A 52 -9.15 2.61 12.70
C ASP A 52 -9.78 1.34 12.10
N GLY A 53 -10.73 1.51 11.17
CA GLY A 53 -11.25 0.41 10.34
C GLY A 53 -10.27 -0.02 9.24
N PHE A 54 -9.32 0.85 8.88
CA PHE A 54 -8.33 0.64 7.84
C PHE A 54 -6.97 1.20 8.27
N TYR A 55 -5.92 0.45 7.95
CA TYR A 55 -4.54 0.88 8.08
C TYR A 55 -3.96 1.22 6.72
N TYR A 56 -3.03 2.17 6.72
CA TYR A 56 -2.29 2.60 5.55
C TYR A 56 -0.80 2.59 5.88
N ALA A 57 0.03 2.10 4.98
CA ALA A 57 1.48 2.18 5.10
C ALA A 57 2.08 2.91 3.90
N LEU A 58 3.16 3.65 4.17
CA LEU A 58 3.94 4.33 3.17
C LEU A 58 5.16 3.50 2.77
N LEU A 59 5.26 3.19 1.48
CA LEU A 59 6.45 2.61 0.87
C LEU A 59 7.09 3.61 -0.08
N THR A 60 8.40 3.45 -0.28
CA THR A 60 9.19 4.27 -1.19
C THR A 60 10.03 3.43 -2.13
N ALA A 61 10.47 4.02 -3.23
CA ALA A 61 11.49 3.49 -4.12
C ALA A 61 12.30 4.65 -4.74
N ALA A 62 13.36 4.32 -5.47
CA ALA A 62 14.07 5.29 -6.31
C ALA A 62 13.11 5.91 -7.34
N SER A 63 13.33 7.17 -7.71
CA SER A 63 12.47 7.90 -8.68
C SER A 63 12.40 7.29 -10.09
N THR A 64 13.32 6.38 -10.42
CA THR A 64 13.28 5.62 -11.67
C THR A 64 12.18 4.57 -11.69
N VAL A 65 11.61 4.21 -10.53
CA VAL A 65 10.51 3.26 -10.40
C VAL A 65 9.20 4.02 -10.56
N THR A 66 8.52 3.80 -11.69
CA THR A 66 7.35 4.61 -12.08
C THR A 66 6.01 3.89 -12.00
N SER A 67 6.04 2.60 -11.69
CA SER A 67 4.87 1.74 -11.59
C SER A 67 5.03 0.70 -10.48
N VAL A 68 3.89 0.15 -10.05
CA VAL A 68 3.80 -1.05 -9.22
C VAL A 68 2.90 -2.03 -9.94
N ASP A 69 3.30 -3.30 -10.01
CA ASP A 69 2.44 -4.37 -10.48
C ASP A 69 1.08 -4.37 -9.76
N VAL A 70 0.02 -4.66 -10.52
CA VAL A 70 -1.36 -4.64 -10.01
C VAL A 70 -1.61 -5.67 -8.90
N ASN A 71 -0.83 -6.75 -8.86
CA ASN A 71 -0.88 -7.77 -7.81
C ASN A 71 0.02 -7.43 -6.62
N GLY A 72 0.69 -6.26 -6.63
CA GLY A 72 1.55 -5.78 -5.55
C GLY A 72 2.79 -6.64 -5.30
N GLN A 73 3.16 -7.56 -6.20
CA GLN A 73 4.30 -8.46 -5.97
C GLN A 73 5.62 -7.69 -5.94
N ASP A 74 5.72 -6.57 -6.66
CA ASP A 74 6.88 -5.68 -6.62
C ASP A 74 7.14 -5.11 -5.22
N LEU A 75 6.09 -4.91 -4.43
CA LEU A 75 6.16 -4.39 -3.06
C LEU A 75 6.84 -5.36 -2.08
N LEU A 76 7.00 -6.62 -2.49
CA LEU A 76 7.69 -7.67 -1.74
C LEU A 76 9.17 -7.78 -2.09
N THR A 77 9.62 -7.05 -3.12
CA THR A 77 11.01 -7.02 -3.56
C THR A 77 11.78 -5.90 -2.87
N PRO A 78 13.12 -5.95 -2.81
CA PRO A 78 13.94 -4.86 -2.27
C PRO A 78 13.80 -3.51 -2.98
N THR A 79 13.13 -3.46 -4.13
CA THR A 79 12.84 -2.22 -4.87
C THR A 79 12.01 -1.24 -4.03
N TRP A 80 11.03 -1.76 -3.30
CA TRP A 80 10.15 -0.97 -2.44
C TRP A 80 10.53 -1.16 -0.97
N THR A 81 10.80 -0.06 -0.28
CA THR A 81 11.17 -0.06 1.13
C THR A 81 10.05 0.54 1.96
N PHE A 82 9.63 -0.16 3.01
CA PHE A 82 8.69 0.38 3.98
C PHE A 82 9.34 1.48 4.80
N THR A 83 8.67 2.63 4.90
CA THR A 83 9.24 3.83 5.55
C THR A 83 9.16 3.84 7.06
N GLY A 84 8.43 2.90 7.68
CA GLY A 84 8.03 2.97 9.09
C GLY A 84 6.76 3.81 9.32
N GLY A 85 6.31 4.55 8.30
CA GLY A 85 5.15 5.43 8.38
C GLY A 85 3.82 4.71 8.19
N TYR A 86 2.94 4.87 9.17
CA TYR A 86 1.57 4.38 9.13
C TYR A 86 0.56 5.54 9.17
N GLY A 87 -0.66 5.25 8.74
CA GLY A 87 -1.84 6.09 8.98
C GLY A 87 -3.07 5.23 9.17
N THR A 88 -4.13 5.82 9.72
CA THR A 88 -5.44 5.19 9.89
C THR A 88 -6.52 6.02 9.21
N ASN A 89 -7.66 5.40 8.91
CA ASN A 89 -8.79 6.17 8.45
C ASN A 89 -9.40 6.99 9.61
N THR A 90 -9.84 8.21 9.32
CA THR A 90 -10.43 9.10 10.34
C THR A 90 -11.96 9.06 10.34
N ILE A 91 -12.54 9.41 11.49
CA ILE A 91 -13.96 9.75 11.57
C ILE A 91 -14.21 11.07 10.84
N ALA A 92 -14.65 10.98 9.58
CA ALA A 92 -15.08 12.10 8.77
C ALA A 92 -16.49 11.82 8.24
N PRO A 93 -17.41 12.82 8.18
CA PRO A 93 -18.76 12.62 7.68
C PRO A 93 -18.82 12.05 6.26
N SER A 94 -17.83 12.38 5.42
CA SER A 94 -17.70 11.89 4.06
C SER A 94 -16.97 10.55 3.94
N GLY A 95 -16.47 9.98 5.05
CA GLY A 95 -15.56 8.82 5.05
C GLY A 95 -14.29 9.03 4.21
N GLY A 96 -13.52 7.96 3.98
CA GLY A 96 -12.48 7.97 2.95
C GLY A 96 -11.22 8.76 3.26
N ARG A 97 -11.04 9.28 4.49
CA ARG A 97 -9.94 10.17 4.87
C ARG A 97 -8.86 9.44 5.65
N ILE A 98 -7.59 9.76 5.38
CA ILE A 98 -6.41 9.23 6.05
C ILE A 98 -5.86 10.27 7.04
N ALA A 99 -5.52 9.83 8.25
CA ALA A 99 -4.64 10.54 9.17
C ALA A 99 -3.36 9.73 9.40
N SER A 100 -2.22 10.33 9.05
CA SER A 100 -0.88 9.73 9.20
C SER A 100 0.08 10.56 10.04
N GLY A 101 -0.35 11.75 10.45
CA GLY A 101 0.56 12.74 11.03
C GLY A 101 1.69 13.09 10.06
N THR A 102 2.88 13.25 10.61
CA THR A 102 4.10 13.53 9.85
C THR A 102 5.07 12.36 9.98
N ILE A 103 5.40 11.74 8.86
CA ILE A 103 6.28 10.58 8.78
C ILE A 103 7.69 11.06 8.48
N THR A 104 8.60 10.82 9.40
CA THR A 104 10.03 11.01 9.16
C THR A 104 10.56 9.80 8.41
N THR A 105 11.20 10.02 7.26
CA THR A 105 11.63 8.92 6.39
C THR A 105 12.92 8.33 6.96
N ALA A 106 12.85 7.08 7.46
CA ALA A 106 13.76 6.60 8.49
C ALA A 106 15.22 6.33 8.08
N ALA A 107 15.58 6.18 6.80
CA ALA A 107 16.99 6.03 6.39
C ALA A 107 17.19 6.16 4.87
N GLY A 108 18.29 6.80 4.46
CA GLY A 108 18.83 6.69 3.10
C GLY A 108 18.29 7.69 2.07
N TRP A 109 17.61 8.76 2.48
CA TRP A 109 17.05 9.74 1.56
C TRP A 109 17.80 11.05 1.66
N PRO A 110 18.68 11.35 0.69
CA PRO A 110 19.31 12.65 0.65
C PRO A 110 18.25 13.73 0.40
N LEU A 111 18.42 14.86 1.07
CA LEU A 111 17.63 16.05 0.85
C LEU A 111 17.72 16.48 -0.62
N GLY A 112 16.62 16.99 -1.18
CA GLY A 112 16.56 17.43 -2.56
C GLY A 112 16.56 16.30 -3.61
N VAL A 113 16.55 15.03 -3.22
CA VAL A 113 16.39 13.90 -4.14
C VAL A 113 14.92 13.52 -4.27
N THR A 114 14.45 13.39 -5.51
CA THR A 114 13.12 12.90 -5.81
C THR A 114 13.06 11.38 -5.63
N ASN A 115 12.06 10.91 -4.90
CA ASN A 115 11.74 9.50 -4.73
C ASN A 115 10.34 9.19 -5.25
N SER A 116 10.09 7.91 -5.45
CA SER A 116 8.76 7.37 -5.74
C SER A 116 8.10 6.92 -4.44
N TYR A 117 6.77 7.07 -4.37
CA TYR A 117 5.97 6.76 -3.19
C TYR A 117 4.71 6.01 -3.58
N VAL A 118 4.36 5.05 -2.74
CA VAL A 118 3.09 4.34 -2.82
C VAL A 118 2.51 4.19 -1.43
N ILE A 119 1.19 4.35 -1.35
CA ILE A 119 0.39 4.07 -0.18
C ILE A 119 -0.30 2.73 -0.42
N VAL A 120 -0.09 1.80 0.49
CA VAL A 120 -0.90 0.57 0.57
C VAL A 120 -1.93 0.76 1.67
N GLY A 121 -3.14 0.24 1.45
CA GLY A 121 -4.21 0.26 2.44
C GLY A 121 -4.82 -1.11 2.64
N TRP A 122 -5.23 -1.43 3.86
CA TRP A 122 -5.91 -2.69 4.17
C TRP A 122 -6.86 -2.59 5.35
N ALA A 123 -7.77 -3.56 5.46
CA ALA A 123 -8.73 -3.65 6.56
C ALA A 123 -8.02 -3.97 7.89
N SER A 124 -8.37 -3.26 8.96
CA SER A 124 -7.61 -3.30 10.22
C SER A 124 -7.59 -4.65 10.93
N PHE A 125 -8.61 -5.49 10.75
CA PHE A 125 -8.67 -6.83 11.33
C PHE A 125 -7.62 -7.81 10.76
N LEU A 126 -6.95 -7.45 9.66
CA LEU A 126 -5.86 -8.24 9.07
C LEU A 126 -4.54 -8.12 9.85
N GLY A 127 -4.46 -7.17 10.79
CA GLY A 127 -3.28 -6.81 11.54
C GLY A 127 -2.77 -5.42 11.19
N HIS A 128 -1.95 -4.84 12.07
CA HIS A 128 -1.38 -3.49 11.90
C HIS A 128 -0.08 -3.49 11.10
N ASP A 129 0.73 -4.56 11.15
CA ASP A 129 2.11 -4.49 10.67
C ASP A 129 2.23 -4.86 9.19
N TRP A 130 2.93 -4.02 8.43
CA TRP A 130 3.20 -4.25 7.01
C TRP A 130 3.86 -5.61 6.75
N SER A 131 4.75 -6.08 7.61
CA SER A 131 5.39 -7.40 7.45
C SER A 131 4.38 -8.56 7.47
N GLY A 132 3.36 -8.47 8.34
CA GLY A 132 2.26 -9.42 8.38
C GLY A 132 1.43 -9.38 7.09
N ILE A 133 1.14 -8.18 6.60
CA ILE A 133 0.37 -7.99 5.35
C ILE A 133 1.16 -8.44 4.12
N ALA A 134 2.45 -8.10 4.03
CA ALA A 134 3.36 -8.52 2.97
C ALA A 134 3.42 -10.05 2.86
N SER A 135 3.43 -10.76 4.00
CA SER A 135 3.39 -12.23 4.01
C SER A 135 2.10 -12.80 3.42
N LYS A 136 0.96 -12.11 3.60
CA LYS A 136 -0.34 -12.51 3.04
C LYS A 136 -0.45 -12.18 1.55
N LEU A 137 0.16 -11.06 1.13
CA LEU A 137 0.24 -10.60 -0.25
C LEU A 137 1.09 -11.54 -1.12
N ALA A 138 2.08 -12.22 -0.54
CA ALA A 138 2.93 -13.18 -1.24
C ALA A 138 2.10 -14.30 -1.90
N GLY A 139 2.18 -14.39 -3.22
CA GLY A 139 1.43 -15.38 -4.00
C GLY A 139 -0.06 -15.07 -4.19
N SER A 140 -0.51 -13.88 -3.78
CA SER A 140 -1.85 -13.39 -4.10
C SER A 140 -1.90 -12.64 -5.42
N ARG A 141 -3.09 -12.55 -6.02
CA ARG A 141 -3.33 -11.89 -7.30
C ARG A 141 -4.64 -11.12 -7.29
N LEU A 142 -4.65 -9.97 -7.94
CA LEU A 142 -5.86 -9.19 -8.17
C LEU A 142 -6.44 -9.60 -9.53
N PHE A 143 -7.63 -10.20 -9.50
CA PHE A 143 -8.36 -10.56 -10.72
C PHE A 143 -9.79 -10.05 -10.63
N SER A 144 -10.25 -9.33 -11.66
CA SER A 144 -11.62 -8.80 -11.72
C SER A 144 -12.02 -8.03 -10.45
N ASN A 145 -11.17 -7.11 -10.00
CA ASN A 145 -11.36 -6.28 -8.81
C ASN A 145 -11.46 -7.07 -7.50
N THR A 146 -10.82 -8.24 -7.41
CA THR A 146 -10.89 -9.12 -6.25
C THR A 146 -9.53 -9.77 -5.98
N TRP A 147 -9.10 -9.78 -4.72
CA TRP A 147 -7.90 -10.48 -4.30
C TRP A 147 -8.19 -11.96 -4.09
N SER A 148 -7.31 -12.81 -4.61
CA SER A 148 -7.33 -14.27 -4.46
C SER A 148 -5.92 -14.82 -4.26
N GLY A 149 -5.81 -16.06 -3.78
CA GLY A 149 -4.52 -16.68 -3.46
C GLY A 149 -3.86 -16.10 -2.21
N GLY A 150 -2.62 -16.51 -1.94
CA GLY A 150 -1.87 -16.10 -0.76
C GLY A 150 -2.50 -16.53 0.57
N GLY A 151 -2.23 -15.76 1.63
CA GLY A 151 -2.69 -16.02 3.01
C GLY A 151 -3.81 -15.09 3.48
N TRP A 152 -4.58 -14.53 2.56
CA TRP A 152 -5.64 -13.58 2.87
C TRP A 152 -6.86 -14.25 3.51
N PRO A 153 -7.40 -13.72 4.62
CA PRO A 153 -8.67 -14.18 5.16
C PRO A 153 -9.85 -13.52 4.43
N ASP A 154 -11.00 -14.18 4.51
CA ASP A 154 -12.24 -13.76 3.86
C ASP A 154 -12.72 -12.38 4.34
N GLY A 155 -13.25 -11.59 3.41
CA GLY A 155 -13.78 -10.26 3.71
C GLY A 155 -12.71 -9.18 3.97
N GLY A 156 -11.44 -9.52 3.78
CA GLY A 156 -10.35 -8.54 3.81
C GLY A 156 -10.49 -7.50 2.71
N PHE A 157 -9.85 -6.35 2.89
CA PHE A 157 -9.66 -5.39 1.81
C PHE A 157 -8.18 -5.07 1.68
N PHE A 158 -7.70 -4.93 0.46
CA PHE A 158 -6.35 -4.47 0.16
C PHE A 158 -6.34 -3.63 -1.11
N GLY A 159 -5.51 -2.58 -1.13
CA GLY A 159 -5.36 -1.72 -2.30
C GLY A 159 -4.04 -0.98 -2.28
N ILE A 160 -3.63 -0.55 -3.47
CA ILE A 160 -2.35 0.09 -3.74
C ILE A 160 -2.66 1.39 -4.47
N SER A 161 -2.09 2.50 -4.02
CA SER A 161 -2.20 3.78 -4.72
C SER A 161 -1.40 3.75 -6.03
N PRO A 162 -1.68 4.68 -6.97
CA PRO A 162 -0.72 5.04 -7.99
C PRO A 162 0.62 5.49 -7.38
N VAL A 163 1.68 5.50 -8.19
CA VAL A 163 2.99 6.03 -7.79
C VAL A 163 2.95 7.56 -7.79
N ALA A 164 3.28 8.17 -6.66
CA ALA A 164 3.55 9.60 -6.55
C ALA A 164 5.06 9.87 -6.55
N TYR A 165 5.46 11.08 -6.89
CA TYR A 165 6.86 11.48 -6.92
C TYR A 165 7.08 12.72 -6.08
N GLY A 166 8.10 12.71 -5.24
CA GLY A 166 8.35 13.81 -4.31
C GLY A 166 9.78 13.86 -3.82
N SER A 167 10.28 15.08 -3.65
CA SER A 167 11.51 15.40 -2.95
C SER A 167 11.15 16.14 -1.66
N VAL A 168 11.90 15.87 -0.60
CA VAL A 168 11.79 16.64 0.62
C VAL A 168 12.93 17.64 0.70
N ASP A 169 12.66 18.81 1.29
CA ASP A 169 13.61 19.90 1.50
C ASP A 169 14.14 20.56 0.21
N SER A 170 13.42 20.41 -0.89
CA SER A 170 13.58 21.31 -2.03
C SER A 170 13.05 22.69 -1.60
N PHE A 171 13.93 23.70 -1.53
CA PHE A 171 13.60 25.10 -1.21
C PHE A 171 13.10 25.37 0.22
N GLY A 172 13.59 24.63 1.23
CA GLY A 172 13.29 24.91 2.65
C GLY A 172 11.91 24.45 3.13
N VAL A 173 11.21 23.63 2.34
CA VAL A 173 9.96 22.98 2.74
C VAL A 173 10.26 21.67 3.44
N SER A 174 10.03 21.65 4.75
CA SER A 174 10.39 20.53 5.61
C SER A 174 9.50 19.29 5.45
N THR A 175 8.30 19.43 4.86
CA THR A 175 7.32 18.33 4.75
C THR A 175 6.66 18.30 3.36
N TYR A 176 6.74 17.16 2.68
CA TYR A 176 6.05 16.91 1.42
C TYR A 176 4.67 16.27 1.66
N SER A 177 3.62 16.84 1.04
CA SER A 177 2.28 16.26 1.05
C SER A 177 2.10 15.33 -0.13
N LEU A 178 1.82 14.05 0.13
CA LEU A 178 1.62 13.05 -0.92
C LEU A 178 0.35 13.28 -1.73
N PHE A 179 -0.66 13.92 -1.14
CA PHE A 179 -1.86 14.33 -1.85
C PHE A 179 -1.83 15.81 -2.16
N GLY A 180 -2.34 16.18 -3.34
CA GLY A 180 -2.36 17.55 -3.84
C GLY A 180 -3.23 17.67 -5.09
N THR A 181 -3.40 18.88 -5.58
CA THR A 181 -4.24 19.15 -6.77
C THR A 181 -3.41 19.33 -8.04
N VAL A 182 -2.15 19.75 -7.92
CA VAL A 182 -1.23 20.05 -9.02
C VAL A 182 0.19 19.67 -8.65
N ALA A 183 1.03 19.41 -9.66
CA ALA A 183 2.46 19.23 -9.46
C ALA A 183 3.11 20.52 -8.94
N THR A 184 4.17 20.36 -8.16
CA THR A 184 4.93 21.43 -7.51
C THR A 184 6.43 21.23 -7.76
N ALA A 185 7.26 22.18 -7.34
CA ALA A 185 8.72 22.01 -7.38
C ALA A 185 9.20 20.84 -6.51
N GLN A 186 8.42 20.44 -5.49
CA GLN A 186 8.73 19.25 -4.70
C GLN A 186 8.40 17.95 -5.44
N GLY A 187 7.43 17.94 -6.35
CA GLY A 187 7.11 16.76 -7.14
C GLY A 187 5.65 16.70 -7.62
N SER A 188 5.22 15.49 -8.01
CA SER A 188 3.89 15.20 -8.55
C SER A 188 3.07 14.39 -7.52
N PRO A 189 2.16 15.04 -6.78
CA PRO A 189 1.36 14.37 -5.76
C PRO A 189 0.24 13.50 -6.37
N LEU A 190 -0.37 12.66 -5.55
CA LEU A 190 -1.61 11.96 -5.86
C LEU A 190 -2.77 12.97 -5.96
N THR A 191 -3.37 13.06 -7.14
CA THR A 191 -4.52 13.92 -7.44
C THR A 191 -5.87 13.21 -7.32
N ALA A 192 -5.84 11.89 -7.10
CA ALA A 192 -7.01 11.05 -6.89
C ALA A 192 -6.78 10.10 -5.71
N GLY A 193 -7.88 9.65 -5.11
CA GLY A 193 -7.85 8.53 -4.18
C GLY A 193 -7.65 7.20 -4.91
N PHE A 194 -7.66 6.11 -4.15
CA PHE A 194 -7.56 4.76 -4.70
C PHE A 194 -8.57 3.83 -4.02
N THR A 195 -8.73 2.65 -4.61
CA THR A 195 -9.75 1.67 -4.22
C THR A 195 -9.09 0.47 -3.55
N LEU A 196 -9.63 0.07 -2.40
CA LEU A 196 -9.32 -1.19 -1.75
C LEU A 196 -10.29 -2.25 -2.28
N TYR A 197 -9.74 -3.33 -2.81
CA TYR A 197 -10.51 -4.44 -3.37
C TYR A 197 -10.73 -5.51 -2.32
N PRO A 198 -11.86 -6.23 -2.36
CA PRO A 198 -12.16 -7.26 -1.39
C PRO A 198 -11.31 -8.49 -1.66
N VAL A 199 -10.99 -9.22 -0.61
CA VAL A 199 -10.50 -10.58 -0.68
C VAL A 199 -11.72 -11.48 -0.74
N VAL A 200 -11.88 -12.20 -1.84
CA VAL A 200 -12.88 -13.26 -1.93
C VAL A 200 -12.15 -14.59 -1.83
N PRO A 201 -12.55 -15.47 -0.88
CA PRO A 201 -12.03 -16.84 -0.86
C PRO A 201 -12.17 -17.43 -2.25
N GLU A 202 -11.12 -18.09 -2.75
CA GLU A 202 -11.13 -18.69 -4.08
C GLU A 202 -12.42 -19.51 -4.25
N PRO A 203 -13.39 -19.04 -5.07
CA PRO A 203 -14.62 -19.76 -5.21
C PRO A 203 -14.28 -21.06 -5.92
N THR A 204 -14.71 -22.17 -5.35
CA THR A 204 -14.95 -23.40 -6.08
C THR A 204 -13.76 -24.25 -6.54
N SER A 205 -12.48 -23.97 -6.31
CA SER A 205 -11.46 -25.01 -6.59
C SER A 205 -11.76 -26.31 -5.82
N TYR A 206 -12.18 -26.19 -4.55
CA TYR A 206 -12.66 -27.32 -3.75
C TYR A 206 -14.07 -27.80 -4.15
N ALA A 207 -14.99 -26.89 -4.46
CA ALA A 207 -16.35 -27.28 -4.86
C ALA A 207 -16.34 -28.02 -6.21
N LEU A 208 -15.60 -27.50 -7.20
CA LEU A 208 -15.41 -28.10 -8.52
C LEU A 208 -14.61 -29.40 -8.43
N ALA A 209 -13.58 -29.49 -7.57
CA ALA A 209 -12.88 -30.75 -7.31
C ALA A 209 -13.81 -31.78 -6.64
N SER A 210 -14.65 -31.36 -5.69
CA SER A 210 -15.63 -32.25 -5.04
C SER A 210 -16.73 -32.69 -6.01
N MET A 211 -17.20 -31.81 -6.90
CA MET A 211 -18.16 -32.13 -7.95
C MET A 211 -17.54 -33.01 -9.03
N GLY A 212 -16.29 -32.78 -9.40
CA GLY A 212 -15.53 -33.67 -10.30
C GLY A 212 -15.35 -35.06 -9.71
N GLY A 213 -14.98 -35.14 -8.42
CA GLY A 213 -14.91 -36.41 -7.68
C GLY A 213 -16.26 -37.12 -7.57
N ALA A 214 -17.33 -36.39 -7.24
CA ALA A 214 -18.69 -36.93 -7.18
C ALA A 214 -19.17 -37.42 -8.56
N ALA A 215 -18.90 -36.67 -9.63
CA ALA A 215 -19.20 -37.08 -11.01
C ALA A 215 -18.48 -38.40 -11.36
N LEU A 216 -17.19 -38.53 -11.03
CA LEU A 216 -16.42 -39.76 -11.24
C LEU A 216 -17.03 -40.97 -10.49
N LEU A 217 -17.47 -40.79 -9.24
CA LEU A 217 -18.15 -41.84 -8.48
C LEU A 217 -19.48 -42.27 -9.10
N ILE A 218 -20.26 -41.31 -9.62
CA ILE A 218 -21.54 -41.59 -10.30
C ILE A 218 -21.30 -42.37 -11.60
N PHE A 219 -20.29 -41.99 -12.41
CA PHE A 219 -19.98 -42.69 -13.66
C PHE A 219 -19.37 -44.08 -13.44
N ARG A 220 -18.61 -44.31 -12.36
CA ARG A 220 -18.03 -45.63 -12.05
C ARG A 220 -19.09 -46.69 -11.74
N ARG A 221 -20.21 -46.33 -11.09
CA ARG A 221 -21.29 -47.27 -10.75
C ARG A 221 -22.05 -47.85 -11.95
N LYS A 222 -22.07 -47.16 -13.10
CA LYS A 222 -22.82 -47.65 -14.29
C LYS A 222 -22.16 -48.79 -15.04
N LYS A 223 -20.88 -49.11 -14.79
CA LYS A 223 -20.15 -50.15 -15.54
C LYS A 223 -20.47 -51.58 -15.08
N GLU A 224 -21.01 -51.77 -13.87
CA GLU A 224 -21.24 -53.10 -13.30
C GLU A 224 -22.65 -53.68 -13.54
N SER A 225 -23.60 -52.89 -14.07
CA SER A 225 -25.00 -53.32 -14.26
C SER A 225 -25.29 -53.97 -15.64
N ARG A 226 -24.27 -54.35 -16.41
CA ARG A 226 -24.44 -55.12 -17.66
C ARG A 226 -23.74 -56.47 -17.55
N ARG A 227 -24.37 -57.40 -16.82
CA ARG A 227 -24.23 -58.85 -16.98
C ARG A 227 -25.59 -59.50 -16.72
#